data_AF-G0PM70-F1
#
_entry.id   AF-G0PM70-F1
#
_cell.length_a   1.000
_cell.length_b   1.000
_cell.length_c   1.000
_cell.angle_alpha   90.00
_cell.angle_beta   90.00
_cell.angle_gamma   90.00
#
_symmetry.space_group_name_H-M   'P 1'
#
loop_
_entity.id
_entity.type
_entity.pdbx_description
1 polymer ?
#
loop_
_entity_poly.entity_id
_entity_poly.type
_entity_poly.pdbx_seq_one_letter_code
_entity_poly.pdbx_strand_id
1 'polypeptide(L)'
;MLDLSPPEKISGFNISKIFTNSIFLLFIASISSFIGSYITAPVFGIIFLNFGAVLVVSIVIPVIASYVYHNLHVRSLAEKRIASAGFIFMQSVLIGFINQNDWIQSSPFTVTTQIVSSFVYPLVLAHTDNRQKILGIVAGSSMLFHVAHGIFSSGMGGSFLTLAILYTLLAISLIQYSIAYRPQTDFDMMHFSMQYVLLVSIVKMFALMALGNDK
;
A
#
# COMPACT_ATOMS: atom_id res chain seq x y z
N MET A 1 27.21 -2.71 10.13
CA MET A 1 26.86 -3.97 9.45
C MET A 1 25.43 -4.29 9.83
N LEU A 2 24.51 -4.33 8.85
CA LEU A 2 23.16 -4.87 9.07
C LEU A 2 23.33 -6.34 9.46
N ASP A 3 22.84 -6.73 10.62
CA ASP A 3 22.86 -8.12 11.05
C ASP A 3 22.09 -8.98 10.04
N LEU A 4 22.80 -9.96 9.45
CA LEU A 4 22.30 -10.89 8.44
C LEU A 4 22.03 -12.27 9.04
N SER A 5 22.00 -12.41 10.37
CA SER A 5 21.67 -13.66 11.03
C SER A 5 20.32 -14.20 10.55
N PRO A 6 20.20 -15.53 10.39
CA PRO A 6 18.98 -16.15 9.90
C PRO A 6 17.83 -15.80 10.86
N PRO A 7 16.66 -15.42 10.32
CA PRO A 7 15.54 -15.03 11.17
C PRO A 7 15.15 -16.22 12.04
N GLU A 8 15.08 -16.03 13.36
CA GLU A 8 14.09 -16.78 14.15
C GLU A 8 12.77 -16.60 13.42
N LYS A 9 12.23 -17.72 12.91
CA LYS A 9 11.14 -17.77 11.94
C LYS A 9 10.02 -16.81 12.32
N ILE A 10 9.96 -15.65 11.67
CA ILE A 10 8.66 -15.01 11.51
C ILE A 10 7.85 -15.99 10.68
N SER A 11 6.74 -16.45 11.24
CA SER A 11 5.86 -17.37 10.54
C SER A 11 5.43 -16.69 9.23
N GLY A 12 5.50 -17.42 8.11
CA GLY A 12 4.94 -16.95 6.83
C GLY A 12 3.51 -16.42 7.00
N PHE A 13 2.80 -17.00 7.96
CA PHE A 13 1.48 -16.61 8.40
C PHE A 13 1.35 -15.14 8.87
N ASN A 14 2.31 -14.60 9.65
CA ASN A 14 2.24 -13.20 10.10
C ASN A 14 2.37 -12.22 8.93
N ILE A 15 3.31 -12.48 8.01
CA ILE A 15 3.49 -11.64 6.82
C ILE A 15 2.29 -11.75 5.87
N SER A 16 1.73 -12.96 5.70
CA SER A 16 0.48 -13.14 4.94
C SER A 16 -0.68 -12.35 5.57
N LYS A 17 -0.83 -12.35 6.91
CA LYS A 17 -1.85 -11.54 7.60
C LYS A 17 -1.70 -10.05 7.32
N ILE A 18 -0.46 -9.52 7.35
CA ILE A 18 -0.19 -8.12 7.01
C ILE A 18 -0.66 -7.84 5.58
N PHE A 19 -0.31 -8.70 4.62
CA PHE A 19 -0.76 -8.52 3.24
C PHE A 19 -2.27 -8.66 3.08
N THR A 20 -2.93 -9.58 3.77
CA THR A 20 -4.39 -9.74 3.76
C THR A 20 -5.10 -8.48 4.29
N ASN A 21 -4.66 -7.94 5.43
CA ASN A 21 -5.19 -6.69 5.95
C ASN A 21 -4.94 -5.53 4.96
N SER A 22 -3.76 -5.48 4.32
CA SER A 22 -3.44 -4.48 3.30
C SER A 22 -4.34 -4.59 2.07
N ILE A 23 -4.69 -5.80 1.61
CA ILE A 23 -5.63 -6.01 0.50
C ILE A 23 -6.99 -5.40 0.83
N PHE A 24 -7.52 -5.67 2.03
CA PHE A 24 -8.78 -5.10 2.49
C PHE A 24 -8.74 -3.56 2.51
N LEU A 25 -7.67 -2.98 3.07
CA LEU A 25 -7.53 -1.51 3.11
C LEU A 25 -7.33 -0.90 1.72
N LEU A 26 -6.59 -1.56 0.81
CA LEU A 26 -6.42 -1.09 -0.57
C LEU A 26 -7.72 -1.14 -1.37
N PHE A 27 -8.60 -2.10 -1.09
CA PHE A 27 -9.93 -2.14 -1.67
C PHE A 27 -10.76 -0.92 -1.24
N ILE A 28 -10.75 -0.61 0.06
CA ILE A 28 -11.36 0.63 0.57
C ILE A 28 -10.75 1.85 -0.10
N ALA A 29 -9.43 1.94 -0.16
CA ALA A 29 -8.72 3.05 -0.79
C ALA A 29 -9.16 3.25 -2.25
N SER A 30 -9.36 2.16 -2.99
CA SER A 30 -9.80 2.20 -4.39
C SER A 30 -11.21 2.77 -4.53
N ILE A 31 -12.17 2.31 -3.71
CA ILE A 31 -13.55 2.84 -3.71
C ILE A 31 -13.57 4.31 -3.26
N SER A 32 -12.86 4.63 -2.18
CA SER A 32 -12.80 5.98 -1.63
C SER A 32 -12.16 6.97 -2.59
N SER A 33 -11.11 6.58 -3.29
CA SER A 33 -10.48 7.44 -4.30
C SER A 33 -11.39 7.69 -5.49
N PHE A 34 -12.19 6.70 -5.91
CA PHE A 34 -13.23 6.92 -6.92
C PHE A 34 -14.24 7.98 -6.47
N ILE A 35 -14.73 7.88 -5.22
CA ILE A 35 -15.62 8.89 -4.62
C ILE A 35 -14.94 10.27 -4.61
N GLY A 36 -13.66 10.30 -4.23
CA GLY A 36 -12.81 11.49 -4.22
C GLY A 36 -12.78 12.23 -5.55
N SER A 37 -12.50 11.49 -6.62
CA SER A 37 -12.33 12.03 -7.97
C SER A 37 -13.63 12.55 -8.59
N TYR A 38 -14.76 11.88 -8.37
CA TYR A 38 -16.01 12.19 -9.10
C TYR A 38 -17.07 12.93 -8.28
N ILE A 39 -17.14 12.71 -6.97
CA ILE A 39 -18.23 13.25 -6.14
C ILE A 39 -17.78 14.49 -5.39
N THR A 40 -16.58 14.47 -4.82
CA THR A 40 -16.15 15.52 -3.89
C THR A 40 -15.28 16.62 -4.53
N ALA A 41 -14.85 16.42 -5.78
CA ALA A 41 -14.07 17.39 -6.54
C ALA A 41 -14.67 18.81 -6.60
N PRO A 42 -15.99 18.99 -6.85
CA PRO A 42 -16.60 20.32 -6.85
C PRO A 42 -16.64 20.99 -5.47
N VAL A 43 -16.66 20.21 -4.39
CA VAL A 43 -16.82 20.69 -3.01
C VAL A 43 -15.46 21.03 -2.39
N PHE A 44 -14.45 20.19 -2.59
CA PHE A 44 -13.12 20.40 -2.02
C PHE A 44 -12.31 21.47 -2.74
N GLY A 45 -12.56 21.74 -4.03
CA GLY A 45 -11.93 22.84 -4.76
C GLY A 45 -12.20 24.22 -4.16
N ILE A 46 -13.26 24.37 -3.36
CA ILE A 46 -13.60 25.61 -2.64
C ILE A 46 -12.83 25.75 -1.32
N ILE A 47 -12.47 24.63 -0.68
CA ILE A 47 -11.95 24.57 0.70
C ILE A 47 -10.42 24.38 0.72
N PHE A 48 -9.87 23.61 -0.22
CA PHE A 48 -8.45 23.26 -0.27
C PHE A 48 -7.80 23.73 -1.56
N LEU A 49 -6.64 24.38 -1.43
CA LEU A 49 -5.66 24.47 -2.52
C LEU A 49 -4.98 23.09 -2.67
N ASN A 50 -4.66 22.68 -3.90
CA ASN A 50 -4.05 21.38 -4.21
C ASN A 50 -2.82 21.08 -3.33
N PHE A 51 -1.98 22.08 -3.06
CA PHE A 51 -0.82 21.93 -2.19
C PHE A 51 -1.18 21.57 -0.74
N GLY A 52 -2.23 22.18 -0.19
CA GLY A 52 -2.72 21.88 1.16
C GLY A 52 -3.23 20.45 1.27
N ALA A 53 -3.99 19.99 0.27
CA ALA A 53 -4.47 18.60 0.23
C ALA A 53 -3.30 17.60 0.16
N VAL A 54 -2.26 17.88 -0.65
CA VAL A 54 -1.05 17.04 -0.73
C VAL A 54 -0.34 16.93 0.62
N LEU A 55 -0.18 18.04 1.36
CA LEU A 55 0.44 18.02 2.69
C LEU A 55 -0.40 17.23 3.70
N VAL A 56 -1.72 17.42 3.68
CA VAL A 56 -2.64 16.70 4.57
C VAL A 56 -2.56 15.20 4.32
N VAL A 57 -2.63 14.78 3.07
CA VAL A 57 -2.55 13.38 2.66
C VAL A 57 -1.20 12.74 2.99
N SER A 58 -0.10 13.46 2.74
CA SER A 58 1.24 12.89 2.79
C SER A 58 1.86 12.88 4.19
N ILE A 59 1.44 13.81 5.07
CA ILE A 59 2.06 14.02 6.38
C ILE A 59 1.02 13.94 7.49
N VAL A 60 0.00 14.81 7.43
CA VAL A 60 -0.95 14.98 8.54
C VAL A 60 -1.72 13.71 8.81
N ILE A 61 -2.32 13.09 7.79
CA ILE A 61 -3.09 11.86 7.96
C ILE A 61 -2.22 10.70 8.45
N PRO A 62 -1.05 10.38 7.88
CA PRO A 62 -0.20 9.32 8.41
C PRO A 62 0.23 9.50 9.87
N VAL A 63 0.61 10.73 10.24
CA VAL A 63 1.03 11.05 11.61
C VAL A 63 -0.16 10.92 12.58
N ILE A 64 -1.30 11.53 12.26
CA ILE A 64 -2.50 11.44 13.10
C ILE A 64 -3.01 10.00 13.18
N ALA A 65 -3.05 9.28 12.06
CA ALA A 65 -3.47 7.89 12.03
C ALA A 65 -2.60 7.03 12.95
N SER A 66 -1.28 7.22 12.92
CA SER A 66 -0.37 6.51 13.84
C SER A 66 -0.61 6.90 15.31
N TYR A 67 -0.71 8.19 15.59
CA TYR A 67 -0.96 8.69 16.94
C TYR A 67 -2.29 8.16 17.50
N VAL A 68 -3.37 8.30 16.75
CA VAL A 68 -4.69 7.79 17.15
C VAL A 68 -4.65 6.28 17.27
N TYR A 69 -3.98 5.56 16.36
CA TYR A 69 -3.88 4.10 16.48
C TYR A 69 -3.28 3.67 17.82
N HIS A 70 -2.22 4.32 18.30
CA HIS A 70 -1.63 3.95 19.59
C HIS A 70 -2.43 4.44 20.80
N ASN A 71 -3.12 5.58 20.70
CA ASN A 71 -3.85 6.17 21.83
C ASN A 71 -5.33 5.77 21.92
N LEU A 72 -5.89 5.15 20.87
CA LEU A 72 -7.27 4.70 20.86
C LEU A 72 -7.41 3.44 21.71
N HIS A 73 -8.05 3.57 22.88
CA HIS A 73 -8.33 2.48 23.79
C HIS A 73 -9.52 1.68 23.29
N VAL A 74 -9.25 0.69 22.45
CA VAL A 74 -10.25 -0.21 21.85
C VAL A 74 -10.28 -1.55 22.56
N ARG A 75 -11.45 -2.18 22.55
CA ARG A 75 -11.64 -3.50 23.17
C ARG A 75 -11.38 -4.64 22.20
N SER A 76 -11.36 -4.37 20.89
CA SER A 76 -11.25 -5.40 19.86
C SER A 76 -10.35 -5.00 18.68
N LEU A 77 -9.81 -6.01 18.00
CA LEU A 77 -9.10 -5.83 16.73
C LEU A 77 -10.03 -5.32 15.63
N ALA A 78 -11.31 -5.68 15.67
CA ALA A 78 -12.30 -5.20 14.72
C ALA A 78 -12.45 -3.67 14.77
N GLU A 79 -12.45 -3.08 15.97
CA GLU A 79 -12.47 -1.63 16.14
C GLU A 79 -11.22 -0.96 15.55
N LYS A 80 -10.02 -1.54 15.72
CA LYS A 80 -8.81 -1.04 15.02
C LYS A 80 -8.95 -1.13 13.51
N ARG A 81 -9.49 -2.22 12.97
CA ARG A 81 -9.71 -2.40 11.54
C ARG A 81 -10.61 -1.32 10.96
N ILE A 82 -11.70 -1.00 11.66
CA ILE A 82 -12.64 0.06 11.27
C ILE A 82 -11.97 1.44 11.39
N ALA A 83 -11.23 1.71 12.46
CA ALA A 83 -10.51 2.98 12.62
C ALA A 83 -9.48 3.19 11.50
N SER A 84 -8.67 2.17 11.20
CA SER A 84 -7.73 2.20 10.08
C SER A 84 -8.43 2.39 8.74
N ALA A 85 -9.54 1.68 8.50
CA ALA A 85 -10.36 1.86 7.30
C ALA A 85 -10.85 3.31 7.16
N GLY A 86 -11.25 3.96 8.25
CA GLY A 86 -11.65 5.37 8.26
C GLY A 86 -10.52 6.31 7.84
N PHE A 87 -9.30 6.12 8.36
CA PHE A 87 -8.14 6.92 7.93
C PHE A 87 -7.79 6.71 6.47
N ILE A 88 -7.81 5.46 6.01
CA ILE A 88 -7.55 5.10 4.61
C ILE A 88 -8.62 5.71 3.70
N PHE A 89 -9.88 5.67 4.12
CA PHE A 89 -11.00 6.29 3.40
C PHE A 89 -10.76 7.79 3.22
N MET A 90 -10.49 8.52 4.32
CA MET A 90 -10.25 9.96 4.27
C MET A 90 -9.06 10.33 3.39
N GLN A 91 -7.93 9.63 3.54
CA GLN A 91 -6.74 9.88 2.71
C GLN A 91 -7.05 9.65 1.23
N SER A 92 -7.73 8.56 0.92
CA SER A 92 -7.96 8.14 -0.45
C SER A 92 -8.97 9.04 -1.15
N VAL A 93 -9.99 9.54 -0.45
CA VAL A 93 -10.90 10.57 -0.98
C VAL A 93 -10.11 11.81 -1.40
N LEU A 94 -9.19 12.29 -0.56
CA LEU A 94 -8.36 13.46 -0.89
C LEU A 94 -7.39 13.18 -2.05
N ILE A 95 -6.80 11.98 -2.11
CA ILE A 95 -5.96 11.57 -3.25
C ILE A 95 -6.78 11.53 -4.54
N GLY A 96 -8.01 11.01 -4.48
CA GLY A 96 -8.93 11.00 -5.61
C GLY A 96 -9.24 12.41 -6.11
N PHE A 97 -9.45 13.36 -5.20
CA PHE A 97 -9.61 14.77 -5.53
C PHE A 97 -8.35 15.36 -6.20
N ILE A 98 -7.15 15.09 -5.66
CA ILE A 98 -5.88 15.59 -6.21
C ILE A 98 -5.65 15.07 -7.64
N ASN A 99 -5.93 13.78 -7.88
CA ASN A 99 -5.69 13.10 -9.16
C ASN A 99 -6.96 12.87 -9.97
N GLN A 100 -7.94 13.78 -9.87
CA GLN A 100 -9.26 13.63 -10.48
C GLN A 100 -9.24 13.41 -12.00
N ASN A 101 -8.23 13.93 -12.71
CA ASN A 101 -8.08 13.79 -14.16
C ASN A 101 -7.40 12.48 -14.59
N ASP A 102 -6.62 11.86 -13.70
CA ASP A 102 -5.78 10.70 -14.02
C ASP A 102 -6.42 9.35 -13.63
N TRP A 103 -7.66 9.36 -13.12
CA TRP A 103 -8.31 8.15 -12.60
C TRP A 103 -8.52 7.05 -13.66
N ILE A 104 -8.74 7.43 -14.92
CA ILE A 104 -9.03 6.49 -16.02
C ILE A 104 -7.75 5.89 -16.62
N GLN A 105 -6.56 6.33 -16.17
CA GLN A 105 -5.31 5.80 -16.71
C GLN A 105 -5.09 4.32 -16.39
N SER A 106 -4.42 3.63 -17.30
CA SER A 106 -3.91 2.27 -17.12
C SER A 106 -2.85 2.23 -16.01
N SER A 107 -3.29 2.15 -14.76
CA SER A 107 -2.44 1.89 -13.60
C SER A 107 -2.38 0.39 -13.30
N PRO A 108 -1.22 -0.17 -12.90
CA PRO A 108 -1.20 -1.50 -12.33
C PRO A 108 -2.08 -1.53 -11.08
N PHE A 109 -2.85 -2.60 -10.91
CA PHE A 109 -3.66 -2.78 -9.71
C PHE A 109 -2.75 -2.99 -8.51
N THR A 110 -2.76 -2.03 -7.60
CA THR A 110 -1.93 -2.06 -6.40
C THR A 110 -2.18 -3.29 -5.53
N VAL A 111 -3.43 -3.79 -5.50
CA VAL A 111 -3.85 -4.99 -4.77
C VAL A 111 -3.10 -6.23 -5.24
N THR A 112 -2.76 -6.31 -6.52
CA THR A 112 -2.12 -7.47 -7.14
C THR A 112 -0.77 -7.81 -6.51
N THR A 113 0.08 -6.81 -6.26
CA THR A 113 1.37 -7.04 -5.59
C THR A 113 1.19 -7.71 -4.23
N GLN A 114 0.12 -7.35 -3.52
CA GLN A 114 -0.13 -7.83 -2.17
C GLN A 114 -0.67 -9.25 -2.20
N ILE A 115 -1.54 -9.55 -3.17
CA ILE A 115 -2.01 -10.92 -3.44
C ILE A 115 -0.80 -11.80 -3.75
N VAL A 116 0.00 -11.44 -4.75
CA VAL A 116 1.18 -12.23 -5.15
C VAL A 116 2.13 -12.43 -3.97
N SER A 117 2.46 -11.36 -3.24
CA SER A 117 3.36 -11.44 -2.08
C SER A 117 2.80 -12.32 -0.96
N SER A 118 1.49 -12.28 -0.72
CA SER A 118 0.83 -13.08 0.34
C SER A 118 0.91 -14.59 0.10
N PHE A 119 0.97 -15.02 -1.16
CA PHE A 119 1.07 -16.43 -1.56
C PHE A 119 2.52 -16.88 -1.81
N VAL A 120 3.30 -16.06 -2.51
CA VAL A 120 4.68 -16.42 -2.90
C VAL A 120 5.60 -16.45 -1.68
N TYR A 121 5.45 -15.51 -0.74
CA TYR A 121 6.35 -15.45 0.42
C TYR A 121 6.31 -16.74 1.27
N PRO A 122 5.14 -17.24 1.74
CA PRO A 122 5.10 -18.50 2.50
C PRO A 122 5.58 -19.70 1.70
N LEU A 123 5.27 -19.74 0.39
CA LEU A 123 5.68 -20.84 -0.48
C LEU A 123 7.20 -20.92 -0.58
N VAL A 124 7.88 -19.79 -0.80
CA VAL A 124 9.34 -19.76 -0.92
C VAL A 124 10.01 -20.02 0.43
N LEU A 125 9.45 -19.47 1.51
CA LEU A 125 9.93 -19.70 2.88
C LEU A 125 9.92 -21.20 3.27
N ALA A 126 9.00 -21.99 2.71
CA ALA A 126 8.97 -23.43 2.93
C ALA A 126 10.16 -24.19 2.30
N HIS A 127 10.87 -23.57 1.34
CA HIS A 127 11.93 -24.21 0.57
C HIS A 127 13.31 -23.59 0.79
N THR A 128 13.40 -22.38 1.36
CA THR A 128 14.67 -21.73 1.65
C THR A 128 14.55 -20.71 2.77
N ASP A 129 15.59 -20.64 3.61
CA ASP A 129 15.75 -19.59 4.63
C ASP A 129 16.65 -18.44 4.13
N ASN A 130 17.11 -18.49 2.88
CA ASN A 130 17.96 -17.44 2.32
C ASN A 130 17.11 -16.21 1.98
N ARG A 131 17.25 -15.17 2.81
CA ARG A 131 16.54 -13.89 2.69
C ARG A 131 16.64 -13.24 1.32
N GLN A 132 17.83 -13.22 0.71
CA GLN A 132 18.01 -12.61 -0.62
C GLN A 132 17.24 -13.39 -1.69
N LYS A 133 17.25 -14.73 -1.61
CA LYS A 133 16.46 -15.57 -2.51
C LYS A 133 14.96 -15.35 -2.31
N ILE A 134 14.48 -15.28 -1.06
CA ILE A 134 13.07 -15.01 -0.76
C ILE A 134 12.62 -13.68 -1.37
N LEU A 135 13.32 -12.59 -1.05
CA LEU A 135 12.98 -11.26 -1.53
C LEU A 135 13.08 -11.15 -3.05
N GLY A 136 14.11 -11.76 -3.64
CA GLY A 136 14.31 -11.78 -5.10
C GLY A 136 13.20 -12.53 -5.82
N ILE A 137 12.76 -13.67 -5.29
CA ILE A 137 11.65 -14.44 -5.88
C ILE A 137 10.33 -13.68 -5.73
N VAL A 138 10.03 -13.13 -4.55
CA VAL A 138 8.81 -12.32 -4.37
C VAL A 138 8.79 -11.12 -5.32
N ALA A 139 9.90 -10.37 -5.39
CA ALA A 139 10.02 -9.23 -6.31
C ALA A 139 9.84 -9.66 -7.77
N GLY A 140 10.52 -10.73 -8.19
CA GLY A 140 10.44 -11.27 -9.54
C GLY A 140 9.03 -11.72 -9.90
N SER A 141 8.35 -12.45 -8.99
CA SER A 141 6.97 -12.88 -9.19
C SER A 141 5.99 -11.71 -9.27
N SER A 142 6.13 -10.70 -8.39
CA SER A 142 5.29 -9.49 -8.46
C SER A 142 5.49 -8.73 -9.77
N MET A 143 6.73 -8.52 -10.20
CA MET A 143 7.02 -7.81 -11.43
C MET A 143 6.57 -8.59 -12.66
N LEU A 144 6.75 -9.91 -12.67
CA LEU A 144 6.25 -10.77 -13.76
C LEU A 144 4.74 -10.69 -13.88
N PHE A 145 4.01 -10.64 -12.77
CA PHE A 145 2.56 -10.44 -12.80
C PHE A 145 2.20 -9.06 -13.36
N HIS A 146 2.87 -7.99 -12.93
CA HIS A 146 2.63 -6.65 -13.47
C HIS A 146 2.89 -6.58 -14.97
N VAL A 147 3.97 -7.19 -15.45
CA VAL A 147 4.29 -7.25 -16.89
C VAL A 147 3.20 -8.03 -17.63
N ALA A 148 2.77 -9.18 -17.13
CA ALA A 148 1.68 -9.95 -17.73
C ALA A 148 0.38 -9.12 -17.80
N HIS A 149 -0.01 -8.47 -16.70
CA HIS A 149 -1.18 -7.58 -16.65
C HIS A 149 -1.06 -6.39 -17.62
N GLY A 150 0.13 -5.79 -17.72
CA GLY A 150 0.41 -4.71 -18.66
C GLY A 150 0.24 -5.14 -20.11
N ILE A 151 0.75 -6.33 -20.47
CA ILE A 151 0.64 -6.90 -21.81
C ILE A 151 -0.82 -7.20 -22.18
N PHE A 152 -1.59 -7.81 -21.27
CA PHE A 152 -2.92 -8.32 -21.61
C PHE A 152 -4.07 -7.32 -21.42
N SER A 153 -3.92 -6.28 -20.59
CA SER A 153 -5.08 -5.47 -20.17
C SER A 153 -4.94 -3.97 -20.37
N SER A 154 -3.75 -3.40 -20.18
CA SER A 154 -3.63 -1.98 -19.85
C SER A 154 -2.57 -1.21 -20.64
N GLY A 155 -1.68 -1.92 -21.36
CA GLY A 155 -0.51 -1.32 -21.99
C GLY A 155 0.57 -0.98 -20.96
N MET A 156 1.84 -1.01 -21.39
CA MET A 156 2.98 -0.76 -20.50
C MET A 156 3.57 0.63 -20.74
N GLY A 157 2.87 1.67 -20.28
CA GLY A 157 3.38 3.05 -20.28
C GLY A 157 4.43 3.31 -19.20
N GLY A 158 5.07 4.48 -19.25
CA GLY A 158 6.07 4.90 -18.25
C GLY A 158 5.50 4.99 -16.83
N SER A 159 4.30 5.54 -16.68
CA SER A 159 3.57 5.59 -15.40
C SER A 159 3.26 4.20 -14.86
N PHE A 160 2.82 3.28 -15.72
CA PHE A 160 2.55 1.89 -15.37
C PHE A 160 3.79 1.18 -14.81
N LEU A 161 4.91 1.22 -15.54
CA LEU A 161 6.15 0.55 -15.13
C LEU A 161 6.70 1.15 -13.85
N THR A 162 6.63 2.48 -13.70
CA THR A 162 7.07 3.18 -12.48
C THR A 162 6.26 2.73 -11.27
N LEU A 163 4.93 2.68 -11.38
CA LEU A 163 4.06 2.21 -10.31
C LEU A 163 4.30 0.72 -9.99
N ALA A 164 4.49 -0.13 -11.00
CA ALA A 164 4.77 -1.55 -10.81
C ALA A 164 6.08 -1.77 -10.02
N ILE A 165 7.14 -1.03 -10.36
CA ILE A 165 8.42 -1.06 -9.63
C ILE A 165 8.21 -0.57 -8.19
N LEU A 166 7.55 0.58 -8.00
CA LEU A 166 7.34 1.18 -6.69
C LEU A 166 6.52 0.27 -5.77
N TYR A 167 5.42 -0.31 -6.25
CA TYR A 167 4.65 -1.26 -5.46
C TYR A 167 5.46 -2.50 -5.09
N THR A 168 6.27 -3.02 -6.01
CA THR A 168 7.16 -4.16 -5.74
C THR A 168 8.21 -3.81 -4.68
N LEU A 169 8.85 -2.64 -4.80
CA LEU A 169 9.82 -2.14 -3.82
C LEU A 169 9.20 -1.94 -2.43
N LEU A 170 7.98 -1.40 -2.37
CA LEU A 170 7.26 -1.24 -1.11
C LEU A 170 6.90 -2.59 -0.48
N ALA A 171 6.45 -3.57 -1.27
CA ALA A 171 6.13 -4.90 -0.76
C ALA A 171 7.36 -5.63 -0.20
N ILE A 172 8.50 -5.61 -0.91
CA ILE A 172 9.74 -6.20 -0.38
C ILE A 172 10.26 -5.43 0.84
N SER A 173 10.10 -4.10 0.87
CA SER A 173 10.47 -3.29 2.03
C SER A 173 9.60 -3.62 3.23
N LEU A 174 8.31 -3.88 3.03
CA LEU A 174 7.41 -4.35 4.08
C LEU A 174 7.82 -5.71 4.62
N ILE A 175 8.20 -6.65 3.76
CA ILE A 175 8.72 -7.96 4.18
C ILE A 175 10.01 -7.77 4.97
N GLN A 176 10.96 -6.98 4.44
CA GLN A 176 12.23 -6.68 5.07
C GLN A 176 12.05 -6.06 6.47
N TYR A 177 11.14 -5.10 6.57
CA TYR A 177 10.79 -4.39 7.80
C TYR A 177 10.08 -5.32 8.79
N SER A 178 9.15 -6.14 8.32
CA SER A 178 8.46 -7.14 9.15
C SER A 178 9.45 -8.14 9.74
N ILE A 179 10.42 -8.61 8.94
CA ILE A 179 11.52 -9.48 9.41
C ILE A 179 12.35 -8.81 10.52
N ALA A 180 12.67 -7.51 10.36
CA ALA A 180 13.47 -6.79 11.34
C ALA A 180 12.71 -6.51 12.65
N TYR A 181 11.46 -6.05 12.56
CA TYR A 181 10.67 -5.62 13.72
C TYR A 181 9.85 -6.74 14.38
N ARG A 182 9.67 -7.88 13.70
CA ARG A 182 8.98 -9.07 14.22
C ARG A 182 7.61 -8.75 14.84
N PRO A 183 6.63 -8.27 14.05
CA PRO A 183 5.29 -7.97 14.58
C PRO A 183 4.72 -9.20 15.28
N GLN A 184 4.43 -9.05 16.58
CA GLN A 184 4.09 -10.17 17.46
C GLN A 184 2.58 -10.30 17.64
N THR A 185 1.84 -9.19 17.57
CA THR A 185 0.40 -9.18 17.78
C THR A 185 -0.38 -8.88 16.51
N ASP A 186 -1.64 -9.32 16.46
CA ASP A 186 -2.56 -8.95 15.37
C ASP A 186 -2.80 -7.43 15.30
N PHE A 187 -2.62 -6.72 16.41
CA PHE A 187 -2.66 -5.27 16.47
C PHE A 187 -1.45 -4.65 15.76
N ASP A 188 -0.23 -5.13 16.04
CA ASP A 188 0.98 -4.64 15.35
C ASP A 188 0.89 -4.87 13.85
N MET A 189 0.44 -6.05 13.44
CA MET A 189 0.24 -6.39 12.03
C MET A 189 -0.78 -5.46 11.37
N MET A 190 -1.87 -5.12 12.06
CA MET A 190 -2.87 -4.20 11.54
C MET A 190 -2.35 -2.76 11.42
N HIS A 191 -1.56 -2.28 12.38
CA HIS A 191 -0.90 -0.98 12.29
C HIS A 191 0.06 -0.92 11.11
N PHE A 192 0.88 -1.96 10.93
CA PHE A 192 1.82 -2.05 9.81
C PHE A 192 1.09 -2.06 8.47
N SER A 193 -0.01 -2.81 8.35
CA SER A 193 -0.85 -2.77 7.15
C SER A 193 -1.41 -1.39 6.88
N MET A 194 -1.90 -0.68 7.90
CA MET A 194 -2.41 0.68 7.75
C MET A 194 -1.32 1.63 7.24
N GLN A 195 -0.15 1.66 7.87
CA GLN A 195 0.97 2.52 7.46
C GLN A 195 1.47 2.17 6.05
N TYR A 196 1.55 0.89 5.73
CA TYR A 196 1.89 0.41 4.41
C TYR A 196 0.91 0.93 3.34
N VAL A 197 -0.40 0.80 3.56
CA VAL A 197 -1.39 1.24 2.58
C VAL A 197 -1.39 2.77 2.46
N LEU A 198 -1.25 3.51 3.55
CA LEU A 198 -1.11 4.97 3.50
C LEU A 198 0.08 5.38 2.61
N LEU A 199 1.24 4.73 2.78
CA LEU A 199 2.43 5.00 1.98
C LEU A 199 2.24 4.62 0.51
N VAL A 200 1.67 3.45 0.25
CA VAL A 200 1.38 2.99 -1.12
C VAL A 200 0.46 3.97 -1.85
N SER A 201 -0.57 4.48 -1.16
CA SER A 201 -1.49 5.48 -1.71
C SER A 201 -0.79 6.81 -2.01
N ILE A 202 0.09 7.29 -1.13
CA ILE A 202 0.91 8.49 -1.35
C ILE A 202 1.85 8.32 -2.56
N VAL A 203 2.52 7.18 -2.66
CA VAL A 203 3.42 6.89 -3.78
C VAL A 203 2.65 6.81 -5.10
N LYS A 204 1.47 6.21 -5.11
CA LYS A 204 0.55 6.24 -6.26
C LYS A 204 0.21 7.69 -6.63
N MET A 205 -0.15 8.50 -5.63
CA MET A 205 -0.53 9.89 -5.85
C MET A 205 0.58 10.66 -6.56
N PHE A 206 1.81 10.64 -6.01
CA PHE A 206 2.94 11.36 -6.59
C PHE A 206 3.37 10.84 -7.96
N ALA A 207 3.32 9.52 -8.18
CA ALA A 207 3.66 8.95 -9.48
C ALA A 207 2.68 9.41 -10.57
N LEU A 208 1.38 9.49 -10.26
CA LEU A 208 0.38 10.03 -11.17
C LEU A 208 0.54 11.55 -11.36
N MET A 209 0.80 12.32 -10.30
CA MET A 209 1.06 13.76 -10.45
C MET A 209 2.29 14.06 -11.33
N ALA A 210 3.32 13.21 -11.28
CA ALA A 210 4.57 13.42 -12.01
C ALA A 210 4.55 12.89 -13.45
N LEU A 211 3.81 11.79 -13.69
CA LEU A 211 3.84 11.02 -14.94
C LEU A 211 2.45 10.88 -15.60
N GLY A 212 1.42 11.47 -15.00
CA GLY A 212 0.08 11.58 -15.56
C GLY A 212 0.09 12.42 -16.84
N ASN A 213 -0.94 12.27 -17.66
CA ASN A 213 -0.96 12.77 -19.04
C ASN A 213 -1.39 14.24 -19.13
N ASP A 214 -1.50 14.93 -18.00
CA ASP A 214 -1.81 16.36 -17.97
C ASP A 214 -0.52 17.19 -17.95
N LYS A 215 0.02 17.43 -19.15
CA LYS A 215 0.65 18.71 -19.52
C LYS A 215 -0.10 19.32 -20.69
#